data_AF-A0A917DKN0-F1
#
_entry.id   AF-A0A917DKN0-F1
#
_cell.length_a   1.000
_cell.length_b   1.000
_cell.length_c   1.000
_cell.angle_alpha   90.00
_cell.angle_beta   90.00
_cell.angle_gamma   90.00
#
_symmetry.space_group_name_H-M   'P 1'
#
loop_
_entity.id
_entity.type
_entity.pdbx_description
1 polymer ?
#
loop_
_entity_poly.entity_id
_entity_poly.type
_entity_poly.pdbx_seq_one_letter_code
_entity_poly.pdbx_strand_id
1 'polypeptide(L)'
;MLVRLKCVIPAIVALSACATSDPGWIGSGAEPFDQALASCHAQVAKIQNQVEREAALYRCMAVKGWTRAKHSVGGSSPPPSA
;
A
#
# COMPACT_ATOMS: atom_id res chain seq x y z
N MET A 1 -27.52 29.74 -6.93
CA MET A 1 -28.17 29.97 -5.61
C MET A 1 -27.32 29.32 -4.54
N LEU A 2 -26.79 30.11 -3.58
CA LEU A 2 -25.97 29.64 -2.47
C LEU A 2 -26.86 29.45 -1.22
N VAL A 3 -27.07 28.21 -0.79
CA VAL A 3 -27.69 27.93 0.52
C VAL A 3 -26.58 27.81 1.56
N ARG A 4 -26.43 28.84 2.38
CA ARG A 4 -25.61 28.81 3.59
C ARG A 4 -26.36 28.04 4.68
N LEU A 5 -26.13 26.74 4.79
CA LEU A 5 -26.61 25.95 5.93
C LEU A 5 -25.46 25.68 6.90
N LYS A 6 -25.47 26.45 7.98
CA LYS A 6 -24.54 26.38 9.10
C LYS A 6 -25.15 25.41 10.12
N CYS A 7 -25.01 24.11 9.88
CA CYS A 7 -25.33 23.07 10.86
C CYS A 7 -24.03 22.59 11.52
N VAL A 8 -23.81 23.04 12.76
CA VAL A 8 -22.81 22.49 13.67
C VAL A 8 -23.37 21.18 14.22
N ILE A 9 -22.88 20.04 13.71
CA ILE A 9 -23.01 18.72 14.33
C ILE A 9 -21.66 18.00 14.13
N PRO A 10 -20.90 17.69 15.20
CA PRO A 10 -19.63 16.98 15.10
C PRO A 10 -19.95 15.49 15.00
N ALA A 11 -19.86 14.92 13.80
CA ALA A 11 -20.05 13.49 13.59
C ALA A 11 -18.90 12.99 12.72
N ILE A 12 -17.89 12.48 13.43
CA ILE A 12 -16.87 11.51 13.03
C ILE A 12 -17.09 11.02 11.59
N VAL A 13 -16.39 11.65 10.64
CA VAL A 13 -16.15 11.03 9.34
C VAL A 13 -15.21 9.88 9.63
N ALA A 14 -15.77 8.73 9.99
CA ALA A 14 -15.09 7.46 9.77
C ALA A 14 -14.93 7.40 8.25
N LEU A 15 -13.81 7.95 7.77
CA LEU A 15 -13.32 7.73 6.42
C LEU A 15 -13.34 6.22 6.26
N SER A 16 -14.34 5.71 5.55
CA SER A 16 -14.23 4.44 4.87
C SER A 16 -13.02 4.61 3.99
N ALA A 17 -11.84 4.26 4.51
CA ALA A 17 -10.62 4.22 3.76
C ALA A 17 -10.96 3.37 2.55
N CYS A 18 -11.04 3.99 1.37
CA CYS A 18 -11.12 3.24 0.13
C CYS A 18 -9.84 2.41 0.13
N ALA A 19 -9.96 1.15 0.53
CA ALA A 19 -8.92 0.18 0.35
C ALA A 19 -8.76 0.09 -1.16
N THR A 20 -7.74 0.75 -1.69
CA THR A 20 -7.41 0.63 -3.10
C THR A 20 -6.73 -0.73 -3.26
N SER A 21 -7.34 -1.56 -4.08
CA SER A 21 -6.84 -2.89 -4.39
C SER A 21 -6.23 -2.86 -5.78
N ASP A 22 -4.92 -3.06 -5.82
CA ASP A 22 -4.18 -3.32 -7.06
C ASP A 22 -3.92 -4.82 -7.18
N PRO A 23 -3.57 -5.35 -8.36
CA PRO A 23 -3.42 -6.78 -8.58
C PRO A 23 -2.43 -7.41 -7.57
N GLY A 24 -2.98 -8.11 -6.56
CA GLY A 24 -2.18 -8.73 -5.51
C GLY A 24 -1.68 -7.79 -4.40
N TRP A 25 -2.15 -6.54 -4.32
CA TRP A 25 -1.75 -5.54 -3.33
C TRP A 25 -2.96 -4.79 -2.75
N ILE A 26 -2.90 -4.50 -1.46
CA ILE A 26 -3.92 -3.76 -0.71
C ILE A 26 -3.24 -2.56 -0.07
N GLY A 27 -3.75 -1.36 -0.36
CA GLY A 27 -3.30 -0.10 0.23
C GLY A 27 -4.46 0.64 0.88
N SER A 28 -4.26 1.10 2.12
CA SER A 28 -5.20 1.98 2.83
C SER A 28 -4.51 3.29 3.14
N GLY A 29 -4.85 4.36 2.43
CA GLY A 29 -4.11 5.63 2.51
C GLY A 29 -2.67 5.52 2.00
N ALA A 30 -2.40 4.57 1.11
CA ALA A 30 -1.09 4.33 0.52
C ALA A 30 -0.74 5.38 -0.55
N GLU A 31 0.55 5.52 -0.86
CA GLU A 31 0.98 6.27 -2.05
C GLU A 31 0.40 5.63 -3.32
N PRO A 32 0.19 6.39 -4.42
CA PRO A 32 -0.30 5.83 -5.68
C PRO A 32 0.51 4.61 -6.13
N PHE A 33 -0.17 3.51 -6.50
CA PHE A 33 0.46 2.20 -6.69
C PHE A 33 1.61 2.24 -7.70
N ASP A 34 1.37 2.79 -8.90
CA ASP A 34 2.37 2.86 -9.96
C ASP A 34 3.61 3.65 -9.55
N GLN A 35 3.40 4.77 -8.83
CA GLN A 35 4.50 5.61 -8.36
C GLN A 35 5.32 4.90 -7.28
N ALA A 36 4.65 4.24 -6.33
CA ALA A 36 5.30 3.44 -5.30
C ALA A 36 6.09 2.27 -5.93
N LEU A 37 5.47 1.53 -6.84
CA LEU A 37 6.04 0.37 -7.51
C LEU A 37 7.27 0.75 -8.35
N ALA A 38 7.17 1.78 -9.19
CA ALA A 38 8.29 2.26 -10.01
C ALA A 38 9.47 2.72 -9.15
N SER A 39 9.19 3.48 -8.08
CA SER A 39 10.22 3.93 -7.13
C SER A 39 10.89 2.76 -6.42
N CYS A 40 10.12 1.77 -5.97
CA CYS A 40 10.65 0.58 -5.31
C CYS A 40 11.45 -0.30 -6.27
N HIS A 41 11.01 -0.48 -7.52
CA HIS A 41 11.78 -1.19 -8.54
C HIS A 41 13.14 -0.53 -8.81
N ALA A 42 13.18 0.80 -8.94
CA ALA A 42 14.43 1.53 -9.13
C ALA A 42 15.41 1.31 -7.96
N GLN A 43 14.91 1.24 -6.72
CA GLN A 43 15.74 1.00 -5.53
C GLN A 43 16.35 -0.40 -5.50
N VAL A 44 15.59 -1.41 -5.90
CA VAL A 44 16.01 -2.82 -5.84
C VAL A 44 16.69 -3.32 -7.11
N ALA A 45 16.72 -2.52 -8.19
CA ALA A 45 17.29 -2.89 -9.48
C ALA A 45 18.75 -3.34 -9.41
N LYS A 46 19.52 -2.80 -8.45
CA LYS A 46 20.94 -3.15 -8.22
C LYS A 46 21.15 -4.47 -7.48
N ILE A 47 20.09 -5.07 -6.92
CA ILE A 47 20.19 -6.32 -6.16
C ILE A 47 20.18 -7.47 -7.16
N GLN A 48 21.31 -8.18 -7.29
CA GLN A 48 21.47 -9.26 -8.26
C GLN A 48 20.73 -10.53 -7.85
N ASN A 49 20.67 -10.82 -6.56
CA ASN A 49 19.96 -11.97 -6.04
C ASN A 49 18.44 -11.75 -6.15
N GLN A 50 17.75 -12.62 -6.89
CA GLN A 50 16.31 -12.51 -7.12
C GLN A 50 15.51 -12.50 -5.81
N VAL A 51 15.83 -13.40 -4.87
CA VAL A 51 15.10 -13.56 -3.62
C VAL A 51 15.28 -12.32 -2.74
N GLU A 52 16.49 -11.81 -2.65
CA GLU A 52 16.80 -10.59 -1.91
C GLU A 52 16.12 -9.36 -2.54
N ARG A 53 16.12 -9.27 -3.87
CA ARG A 53 15.47 -8.21 -4.64
C ARG A 53 13.97 -8.18 -4.38
N GLU A 54 13.31 -9.33 -4.42
CA GLU A 54 11.89 -9.45 -4.10
C GLU A 54 11.60 -9.08 -2.65
N ALA A 55 12.38 -9.58 -1.69
CA ALA A 55 12.23 -9.23 -0.28
C ALA A 55 12.42 -7.73 -0.02
N ALA A 56 13.36 -7.09 -0.72
CA ALA A 56 13.55 -5.65 -0.67
C ALA A 56 12.39 -4.88 -1.31
N LEU A 57 11.83 -5.39 -2.42
CA LEU A 57 10.66 -4.79 -3.07
C LEU A 57 9.44 -4.82 -2.14
N TYR A 58 9.18 -5.96 -1.50
CA TYR A 58 8.09 -6.09 -0.52
C TYR A 58 8.23 -5.12 0.64
N ARG A 59 9.44 -4.99 1.21
CA ARG A 59 9.71 -4.03 2.28
C ARG A 59 9.51 -2.58 1.83
N CYS A 60 9.97 -2.23 0.64
CA CYS A 60 9.77 -0.90 0.09
C CYS A 60 8.28 -0.58 -0.10
N MET A 61 7.52 -1.49 -0.71
CA MET A 61 6.07 -1.33 -0.89
C MET A 61 5.32 -1.21 0.45
N ALA A 62 5.73 -1.97 1.48
CA ALA A 62 5.15 -1.87 2.82
C ALA A 62 5.33 -0.47 3.45
N VAL A 63 6.52 0.13 3.30
CA VAL A 63 6.77 1.53 3.74
C VAL A 63 5.87 2.51 3.02
N LYS A 64 5.49 2.20 1.77
CA LYS A 64 4.59 3.00 0.93
C LYS A 64 3.10 2.78 1.23
N GLY A 65 2.78 1.98 2.25
CA GLY A 65 1.41 1.67 2.66
C GLY A 65 0.79 0.47 1.94
N TRP A 66 1.56 -0.26 1.13
CA TRP A 66 1.08 -1.39 0.35
C TRP A 66 1.43 -2.73 1.00
N THR A 67 0.43 -3.58 1.18
CA THR A 67 0.61 -4.95 1.67
C THR A 67 0.17 -5.94 0.60
N ARG A 68 0.95 -7.01 0.38
CA ARG A 68 0.55 -8.04 -0.60
C ARG A 68 -0.75 -8.69 -0.15
N ALA A 69 -1.76 -8.65 -1.01
CA ALA A 69 -3.01 -9.39 -0.84
C ALA A 69 -2.67 -10.88 -0.82
N LYS A 70 -2.97 -11.53 0.30
CA LYS A 70 -2.74 -12.95 0.51
C LYS A 70 -3.82 -13.74 -0.26
N HIS A 71 -3.80 -13.74 -1.58
CA HIS A 71 -4.60 -14.71 -2.34
C HIS A 71 -3.93 -16.08 -2.19
N SER A 72 -4.27 -16.77 -1.10
CA SER A 72 -4.50 -18.22 -0.99
C SER A 72 -3.84 -19.14 -2.04
N VAL A 73 -2.51 -19.12 -2.17
CA VAL A 73 -1.72 -20.28 -2.63
C VAL A 73 -0.37 -20.20 -1.93
N GLY A 74 -0.03 -21.26 -1.20
CA GLY A 74 1.11 -21.31 -0.26
C GLY A 74 2.43 -20.86 -0.86
N GLY A 75 3.13 -19.99 -0.15
CA GLY A 75 4.47 -19.53 -0.55
C GLY A 75 4.88 -18.23 0.14
N SER A 76 5.34 -18.36 1.38
CA SER A 76 6.37 -17.49 1.99
C SER A 76 6.13 -15.97 1.95
N SER A 77 5.27 -15.47 2.85
CA SER A 77 5.44 -14.09 3.33
C SER A 77 6.69 -14.04 4.23
N PRO A 78 7.67 -13.15 4.01
CA PRO A 78 8.70 -12.91 5.02
C PRO A 78 8.03 -12.32 6.28
N PRO A 79 8.42 -12.76 7.49
CA PRO A 79 7.89 -12.20 8.72
C PRO A 79 8.27 -10.73 8.87
N PRO A 80 7.41 -9.89 9.47
CA PRO A 80 7.83 -8.54 9.85
C PRO A 80 8.97 -8.68 10.85
N SER A 81 10.14 -8.10 10.52
CA SER A 81 11.24 -7.98 11.47
C SER A 81 10.81 -7.07 12.61
N ALA A 82 10.64 -7.66 13.80
CA ALA A 82 10.53 -6.96 15.08
C ALA A 82 11.92 -6.64 15.62
#